data_AF-A6IB81-F1
#
_entry.id   AF-A6IB81-F1
#
_cell.length_a   1.000
_cell.length_b   1.000
_cell.length_c   1.000
_cell.angle_alpha   90.00
_cell.angle_beta   90.00
_cell.angle_gamma   90.00
#
_symmetry.space_group_name_H-M   'P 1'
#
loop_
_entity.id
_entity.type
_entity.pdbx_description
1 polymer ?
#
loop_
_entity_poly.entity_id
_entity_poly.type
_entity_poly.pdbx_seq_one_letter_code
_entity_poly.pdbx_strand_id
1 'polypeptide(L)'
;MEETLDELNVTLKNTQIRMDREVNLLKQWISTMMISISKEEESAAELELKARVFHFGEYQGDQQDKMLESLNHKVLDVYRNCVGMQQEANLGTVQMLTVVEHQLDELLENLERVPQIKIEQAEKVKERERRMRLREEKARMQKQLQEERLQRARARAQAKIKKKRGRKLLCRSHPPVIKVKEVHEQTLMDKDKEEMLFFFT
;
A
#
# COMPACT_ATOMS: atom_id res chain seq x y z
N MET A 1 43.78 74.08 58.38
CA MET A 1 42.38 73.73 58.75
C MET A 1 41.40 74.11 57.65
N GLU A 2 41.58 75.25 56.99
CA GLU A 2 40.74 75.67 55.85
C GLU A 2 41.02 74.84 54.59
N GLU A 3 42.29 74.63 54.23
CA GLU A 3 42.70 73.80 53.08
C GLU A 3 42.18 72.35 53.18
N THR A 4 42.21 71.76 54.37
CA THR A 4 41.69 70.40 54.62
C THR A 4 40.16 70.32 54.48
N LEU A 5 39.44 71.42 54.74
CA LEU A 5 37.98 71.46 54.59
C LEU A 5 37.59 71.59 53.11
N ASP A 6 38.36 72.36 52.34
CA ASP A 6 38.17 72.51 50.90
C ASP A 6 38.46 71.21 50.13
N GLU A 7 39.51 70.48 50.51
CA GLU A 7 39.78 69.14 49.98
C GLU A 7 38.65 68.14 50.28
N LEU A 8 38.09 68.18 51.48
CA LEU A 8 36.92 67.36 51.85
C LEU A 8 35.67 67.74 51.04
N ASN A 9 35.46 69.02 50.78
CA ASN A 9 34.34 69.49 49.93
C ASN A 9 34.51 69.04 48.47
N VAL A 10 35.72 69.08 47.93
CA VAL A 10 36.02 68.62 46.57
C VAL A 10 35.82 67.10 46.45
N THR A 11 36.32 66.34 47.42
CA THR A 11 36.13 64.87 47.43
C THR A 11 34.66 64.50 47.57
N LEU A 12 33.89 65.17 48.42
CA LEU A 12 32.45 64.97 48.55
C LEU A 12 31.71 65.23 47.22
N LYS A 13 31.98 66.36 46.56
CA LYS A 13 31.40 66.66 45.24
C LYS A 13 31.76 65.63 44.18
N ASN A 14 33.01 65.18 44.16
CA ASN A 14 33.46 64.14 43.23
C ASN A 14 32.77 62.79 43.51
N THR A 15 32.56 62.43 44.78
CA THR A 15 31.81 61.22 45.14
C THR A 15 30.33 61.33 44.75
N GLN A 16 29.70 62.48 44.95
CA GLN A 16 28.32 62.76 44.53
C GLN A 16 28.18 62.57 43.01
N ILE A 17 29.06 63.18 42.22
CA ILE A 17 29.05 63.08 40.75
C ILE A 17 29.25 61.62 40.31
N ARG A 18 30.12 60.86 40.98
CA ARG A 18 30.33 59.43 40.67
C ARG A 18 29.07 58.61 40.96
N MET A 19 28.44 58.81 42.11
CA MET A 19 27.18 58.13 42.45
C MET A 19 26.07 58.49 41.48
N ASP A 20 25.93 59.76 41.10
CA ASP A 20 24.92 60.20 40.14
C ASP A 20 25.12 59.57 38.76
N ARG A 21 26.39 59.39 38.33
CA ARG A 21 26.71 58.66 37.10
C ARG A 21 26.33 57.19 37.19
N GLU A 22 26.64 56.52 38.29
CA GLU A 22 26.27 55.12 38.53
C GLU A 22 24.75 54.95 38.55
N VAL A 23 24.01 55.83 39.22
CA VAL A 23 22.55 55.83 39.23
C VAL A 23 21.97 56.02 37.83
N ASN A 24 22.54 56.92 37.03
CA ASN A 24 22.09 57.14 35.66
C ASN A 24 22.39 55.94 34.75
N LEU A 25 23.54 55.28 34.93
CA LEU A 25 23.87 54.04 34.21
C LEU A 25 22.90 52.91 34.59
N LEU A 26 22.61 52.74 35.88
CA LEU A 26 21.64 51.74 36.35
C LEU A 26 20.25 51.99 35.76
N LYS A 27 19.80 53.25 35.71
CA LYS A 27 18.52 53.61 35.07
C LYS A 27 18.51 53.28 33.58
N GLN A 28 19.61 53.53 32.87
CA GLN A 28 19.74 53.16 31.46
C GLN A 28 19.69 51.65 31.26
N TRP A 29 20.39 50.88 32.09
CA TRP A 29 20.37 49.42 32.03
C TRP A 29 18.98 48.86 32.33
N ILE A 30 18.28 49.38 33.34
CA ILE A 30 16.90 48.99 33.63
C ILE A 30 16.01 49.24 32.40
N SER A 31 16.11 50.42 31.79
CA SER A 31 15.34 50.75 30.58
C SER A 31 15.63 49.79 29.42
N THR A 32 16.91 49.52 29.14
CA THR A 32 17.32 48.57 28.10
C THR A 32 16.81 47.16 28.39
N MET A 33 16.95 46.67 29.62
CA MET A 33 16.45 45.35 30.00
C MET A 33 14.93 45.26 29.89
N MET A 34 14.18 46.30 30.28
CA MET A 34 12.73 46.34 30.12
C MET A 34 12.32 46.25 28.64
N ILE A 35 13.04 46.96 27.75
CA ILE A 35 12.79 46.88 26.30
C ILE A 35 13.09 45.47 25.79
N SER A 36 14.19 44.84 26.25
CA SER A 36 14.52 43.46 25.87
C SER A 36 13.48 42.46 26.35
N ILE A 37 13.01 42.57 27.59
CA ILE A 37 11.95 41.72 28.14
C ILE A 37 10.67 41.86 27.30
N SER A 38 10.24 43.10 27.01
CA SER A 38 9.04 43.33 26.22
C SER A 38 9.15 42.74 24.80
N LYS A 39 10.32 42.80 24.17
CA LYS A 39 10.55 42.18 22.85
C LYS A 39 10.53 40.66 22.91
N GLU A 40 11.12 40.08 23.96
CA GLU A 40 11.12 38.64 24.16
C GLU A 40 9.70 38.12 24.43
N GLU A 41 8.93 38.84 25.24
CA GLU A 41 7.52 38.54 25.52
C GLU A 41 6.65 38.64 24.25
N GLU A 42 6.85 39.66 23.41
CA GLU A 42 6.18 39.78 22.11
C GLU A 42 6.54 38.61 21.17
N SER A 43 7.82 38.25 21.09
CA SER A 43 8.30 37.11 20.29
C SER A 43 7.72 35.79 20.78
N ALA A 44 7.66 35.58 22.10
CA ALA A 44 7.08 34.39 22.71
C ALA A 44 5.58 34.30 22.41
N ALA A 45 4.83 35.40 22.51
CA ALA A 45 3.41 35.45 22.18
C ALA A 45 3.16 35.18 20.69
N GLU A 46 4.00 35.71 19.79
CA GLU A 46 3.90 35.44 18.35
C GLU A 46 4.15 33.95 18.04
N LEU A 47 5.17 33.35 18.66
CA LEU A 47 5.48 31.92 18.49
C LEU A 47 4.36 31.04 19.05
N GLU A 48 3.79 31.38 20.20
CA GLU A 48 2.66 30.65 20.77
C GLU A 48 1.43 30.72 19.85
N LEU A 49 1.12 31.90 19.32
CA LEU A 49 0.04 32.08 18.35
C LEU A 49 0.28 31.23 17.10
N LYS A 50 1.50 31.26 16.54
CA LYS A 50 1.87 30.42 15.39
C LYS A 50 1.66 28.95 15.72
N ALA A 51 2.19 28.46 16.84
CA ALA A 51 2.04 27.07 17.25
C ALA A 51 0.56 26.65 17.37
N ARG A 52 -0.27 27.53 17.96
CA ARG A 52 -1.72 27.31 18.12
C ARG A 52 -2.47 27.31 16.79
N VAL A 53 -2.15 28.23 15.87
CA VAL A 53 -2.78 28.35 14.54
C VAL A 53 -2.40 27.18 13.64
N PHE A 54 -1.13 26.75 13.63
CA PHE A 54 -0.67 25.65 12.78
C PHE A 54 -1.25 24.29 13.19
N HIS A 55 -1.74 24.13 14.42
CA HIS A 55 -2.20 22.86 14.96
C HIS A 55 -3.62 22.89 15.55
N PHE A 56 -4.40 23.96 15.32
CA PHE A 56 -5.73 24.14 15.92
C PHE A 56 -5.75 23.89 17.45
N GLY A 57 -4.65 24.17 18.14
CA GLY A 57 -4.50 23.94 19.59
C GLY A 57 -4.05 22.54 20.02
N GLU A 58 -3.90 21.57 19.11
CA GLU A 58 -3.33 20.24 19.41
C GLU A 58 -1.96 20.09 18.76
N TYR A 59 -0.90 20.60 19.40
CA TYR A 59 0.46 20.31 18.96
C TYR A 59 0.72 18.80 19.07
N GLN A 60 0.60 18.10 17.95
CA GLN A 60 0.81 16.65 17.84
C GLN A 60 2.21 16.35 17.28
N GLY A 61 3.25 17.02 17.80
CA GLY A 61 4.64 16.80 17.40
C GLY A 61 5.02 15.32 17.42
N ASP A 62 4.69 14.61 18.51
CA ASP A 62 4.93 13.18 18.64
C ASP A 62 4.26 12.31 17.55
N GLN A 63 3.10 12.73 17.04
CA GLN A 63 2.43 11.99 15.96
C GLN A 63 3.09 12.25 14.61
N GLN A 64 3.53 13.48 14.37
CA GLN A 64 4.29 13.84 13.18
C GLN A 64 5.65 13.16 13.16
N ASP A 65 6.35 13.11 14.30
CA ASP A 65 7.64 12.43 14.43
C ASP A 65 7.50 10.93 14.16
N LYS A 66 6.47 10.27 14.72
CA LYS A 66 6.15 8.86 14.39
C LYS A 66 5.83 8.66 12.92
N MET A 67 5.14 9.61 12.28
CA MET A 67 4.85 9.55 10.85
C MET A 67 6.13 9.67 10.01
N LEU A 68 7.03 10.59 10.38
CA LEU A 68 8.32 10.79 9.73
C LEU A 68 9.22 9.57 9.90
N GLU A 69 9.26 8.97 11.09
CA GLU A 69 9.96 7.71 11.31
C GLU A 69 9.40 6.59 10.44
N SER A 70 8.07 6.42 10.39
CA SER A 70 7.43 5.40 9.54
C SER A 70 7.75 5.62 8.06
N LEU A 71 7.74 6.87 7.60
CA LEU A 71 8.12 7.21 6.23
C LEU A 71 9.58 6.86 5.97
N ASN A 72 10.49 7.22 6.88
CA ASN A 72 11.91 6.90 6.75
C ASN A 72 12.15 5.39 6.65
N HIS A 73 11.45 4.58 7.46
CA HIS A 73 11.51 3.12 7.36
C HIS A 73 11.04 2.60 6.00
N LYS A 74 9.93 3.12 5.47
CA LYS A 74 9.44 2.73 4.13
C LYS A 74 10.43 3.10 3.03
N VAL A 75 11.03 4.29 3.10
CA VAL A 75 12.03 4.73 2.13
C VAL A 75 13.27 3.85 2.20
N LEU A 76 13.72 3.47 3.40
CA LEU A 76 14.81 2.51 3.60
C LEU A 76 14.49 1.14 2.97
N ASP A 77 13.29 0.62 3.16
CA ASP A 77 12.88 -0.66 2.57
C ASP A 77 12.89 -0.61 1.03
N VAL A 78 12.39 0.48 0.44
CA VAL A 78 12.43 0.67 -1.02
C VAL A 78 13.87 0.78 -1.51
N TYR A 79 14.68 1.59 -0.84
CA TYR A 79 16.10 1.78 -1.18
C TYR A 79 16.87 0.45 -1.15
N ARG A 80 16.67 -0.38 -0.11
CA ARG A 80 17.29 -1.71 -0.01
C ARG A 80 16.91 -2.64 -1.16
N ASN A 81 15.63 -2.62 -1.57
CA ASN A 81 15.14 -3.48 -2.64
C ASN A 81 15.58 -3.01 -4.03
N CYS A 82 15.74 -1.70 -4.25
CA CYS A 82 16.15 -1.14 -5.53
C CYS A 82 17.68 -1.09 -5.71
N VAL A 83 18.42 -0.64 -4.68
CA VAL A 83 19.85 -0.31 -4.75
C VAL A 83 20.74 -1.41 -4.14
N GLY A 84 20.25 -2.12 -3.12
CA GLY A 84 21.00 -3.13 -2.37
C GLY A 84 21.64 -2.62 -1.07
N MET A 85 22.17 -3.54 -0.26
CA MET A 85 22.59 -3.27 1.14
C MET A 85 23.98 -2.62 1.32
N GLN A 86 24.68 -2.26 0.25
CA GLN A 86 26.11 -1.90 0.32
C GLN A 86 26.38 -0.42 0.69
N GLN A 87 25.36 0.45 0.64
CA GLN A 87 25.50 1.91 0.82
C GLN A 87 24.76 2.43 2.08
N GLU A 88 24.56 1.60 3.10
CA GLU A 88 23.73 1.97 4.26
C GLU A 88 24.36 2.97 5.26
N ALA A 89 25.62 3.37 5.08
CA ALA A 89 26.28 4.25 6.04
C ALA A 89 25.89 5.73 5.83
N ASN A 90 24.81 6.16 6.50
CA ASN A 90 24.46 7.56 6.80
C ASN A 90 23.80 8.41 5.70
N LEU A 91 23.02 7.82 4.78
CA LEU A 91 22.21 8.62 3.86
C LEU A 91 20.96 9.17 4.57
N GLY A 92 20.65 10.45 4.36
CA GLY A 92 19.36 11.03 4.77
C GLY A 92 18.22 10.54 3.87
N THR A 93 16.97 10.59 4.35
CA THR A 93 15.78 10.11 3.62
C THR A 93 15.66 10.72 2.22
N VAL A 94 15.94 12.02 2.08
CA VAL A 94 15.90 12.73 0.79
C VAL A 94 16.98 12.20 -0.16
N GLN A 95 18.20 11.94 0.35
CA GLN A 95 19.30 11.42 -0.45
C GLN A 95 18.98 10.01 -0.96
N MET A 96 18.38 9.15 -0.11
CA MET A 96 17.91 7.83 -0.53
C MET A 96 16.91 7.93 -1.69
N LEU A 97 15.94 8.85 -1.60
CA LEU A 97 14.96 9.08 -2.66
C LEU A 97 15.62 9.52 -3.97
N THR A 98 16.59 10.43 -3.92
CA THR A 98 17.33 10.86 -5.12
C THR A 98 18.06 9.71 -5.81
N VAL A 99 18.67 8.80 -5.03
CA VAL A 99 19.32 7.61 -5.62
C VAL A 99 18.30 6.68 -6.26
N VAL A 100 17.16 6.45 -5.60
CA VAL A 100 16.08 5.61 -6.16
C VAL A 100 15.52 6.21 -7.45
N GLU A 101 15.29 7.52 -7.47
CA GLU A 101 14.83 8.25 -8.66
C GLU A 101 15.83 8.10 -9.82
N HIS A 102 17.12 8.30 -9.54
CA HIS A 102 18.16 8.13 -10.54
C HIS A 102 18.21 6.70 -11.10
N GLN A 103 18.11 5.67 -10.25
CA GLN A 103 18.05 4.29 -10.72
C GLN A 103 16.81 4.00 -11.57
N LEU A 104 15.67 4.58 -11.21
CA LEU A 104 14.45 4.45 -11.99
C LEU A 104 14.63 5.06 -13.38
N ASP A 105 15.20 6.25 -13.46
CA ASP A 105 15.50 6.91 -14.74
C ASP A 105 16.47 6.09 -15.59
N GLU A 106 17.55 5.58 -15.01
CA GLU A 106 18.50 4.70 -15.72
C GLU A 106 17.81 3.44 -16.27
N LEU A 107 16.92 2.81 -15.49
CA LEU A 107 16.18 1.63 -15.94
C LEU A 107 15.20 1.97 -17.07
N LEU A 108 14.54 3.13 -17.02
CA LEU A 108 13.66 3.60 -18.09
C LEU A 108 14.44 3.89 -19.37
N GLU A 109 15.58 4.59 -19.29
CA GLU A 109 16.44 4.81 -20.45
C GLU A 109 16.93 3.50 -21.06
N ASN A 110 17.33 2.55 -20.20
CA ASN A 110 17.77 1.23 -20.65
C ASN A 110 16.64 0.47 -21.34
N LEU A 111 15.40 0.60 -20.86
CA LEU A 111 14.21 0.00 -21.46
C LEU A 111 13.93 0.57 -22.86
N GLU A 112 14.04 1.89 -23.04
CA GLU A 112 13.88 2.54 -24.35
C GLU A 112 14.98 2.13 -25.34
N ARG A 113 16.20 1.91 -24.85
CA ARG A 113 17.35 1.52 -25.68
C ARG A 113 17.38 0.03 -26.04
N VAL A 114 16.48 -0.80 -25.52
CA VAL A 114 16.49 -2.24 -25.80
C VAL A 114 16.28 -2.48 -27.31
N PRO A 115 17.22 -3.16 -28.00
CA PRO A 115 17.05 -3.44 -29.41
C PRO A 115 15.85 -4.35 -29.67
N GLN A 116 15.01 -3.97 -30.65
CA GLN A 116 13.80 -4.72 -31.04
C GLN A 116 14.07 -6.20 -31.31
N ILE A 117 15.25 -6.53 -31.86
CA ILE A 117 15.67 -7.90 -32.14
C ILE A 117 15.68 -8.77 -30.87
N LYS A 118 16.16 -8.23 -29.74
CA LYS A 118 16.18 -8.97 -28.46
C LYS A 118 14.77 -9.21 -27.93
N ILE A 119 13.87 -8.24 -28.12
CA ILE A 119 12.46 -8.33 -27.73
C ILE A 119 11.79 -9.46 -28.52
N GLU A 120 11.92 -9.46 -29.85
CA GLU A 120 11.34 -10.52 -30.69
C GLU A 120 11.88 -11.91 -30.36
N GLN A 121 13.18 -12.02 -30.04
CA GLN A 121 13.77 -13.29 -29.61
C GLN A 121 13.16 -13.76 -28.29
N ALA A 122 13.02 -12.87 -27.30
CA ALA A 122 12.38 -13.18 -26.02
C ALA A 122 10.91 -13.61 -26.20
N GLU A 123 10.15 -12.91 -27.04
CA GLU A 123 8.76 -13.28 -27.39
C GLU A 123 8.68 -14.65 -28.06
N LYS A 124 9.56 -14.93 -29.03
CA LYS A 124 9.64 -16.24 -29.70
C LYS A 124 9.96 -17.35 -28.71
N VAL A 125 10.86 -17.12 -27.75
CA VAL A 125 11.18 -18.09 -26.70
C VAL A 125 9.98 -18.33 -25.79
N LYS A 126 9.32 -17.27 -25.30
CA LYS A 126 8.14 -17.36 -24.43
C LYS A 126 6.97 -18.07 -25.10
N GLU A 127 6.71 -17.76 -26.38
CA GLU A 127 5.65 -18.43 -27.14
C GLU A 127 6.00 -19.89 -27.45
N ARG A 128 7.27 -20.21 -27.74
CA ARG A 128 7.72 -21.62 -27.87
C ARG A 128 7.51 -22.39 -26.59
N GLU A 129 7.91 -21.83 -25.45
CA GLU A 129 7.73 -22.45 -24.14
C GLU A 129 6.25 -22.70 -23.83
N ARG A 130 5.40 -21.69 -24.05
CA ARG A 130 3.95 -21.82 -23.92
C ARG A 130 3.37 -22.95 -24.78
N ARG A 131 3.79 -23.03 -26.05
CA ARG A 131 3.37 -24.12 -26.95
C ARG A 131 3.83 -25.49 -26.46
N MET A 132 5.06 -25.60 -25.95
CA MET A 132 5.60 -26.84 -25.41
C MET A 132 4.81 -27.28 -24.18
N ARG A 133 4.55 -26.38 -23.22
CA ARG A 133 3.73 -26.68 -22.03
C ARG A 133 2.34 -27.21 -22.42
N LEU A 134 1.67 -26.56 -23.38
CA LEU A 134 0.34 -26.97 -23.82
C LEU A 134 0.34 -28.34 -24.53
N ARG A 135 1.38 -28.65 -25.31
CA ARG A 135 1.55 -29.98 -25.92
C ARG A 135 1.81 -31.05 -24.87
N GLU A 136 2.66 -30.78 -23.88
CA GLU A 136 2.95 -31.70 -22.80
C GLU A 136 1.73 -31.99 -21.93
N GLU A 137 0.92 -30.97 -21.62
CA GLU A 137 -0.35 -31.16 -20.90
C GLU A 137 -1.33 -32.02 -21.69
N LYS A 138 -1.48 -31.75 -22.99
CA LYS A 138 -2.34 -32.57 -23.87
C LYS A 138 -1.85 -34.02 -23.95
N ALA A 139 -0.54 -34.23 -24.11
CA ALA A 139 0.06 -35.56 -24.14
C ALA A 139 -0.11 -36.29 -22.80
N ARG A 140 0.07 -35.59 -21.68
CA ARG A 140 -0.20 -36.13 -20.33
C ARG A 140 -1.65 -36.58 -20.19
N MET A 141 -2.61 -35.77 -20.59
CA MET A 141 -4.03 -36.10 -20.54
C MET A 141 -4.37 -37.31 -21.42
N GLN A 142 -3.83 -37.38 -22.64
CA GLN A 142 -4.03 -38.54 -23.52
C GLN A 142 -3.43 -39.82 -22.93
N LYS A 143 -2.23 -39.74 -22.35
CA LYS A 143 -1.57 -40.86 -21.68
C LYS A 143 -2.39 -41.37 -20.50
N GLN A 144 -2.92 -40.48 -19.66
CA GLN A 144 -3.81 -40.84 -18.55
C GLN A 144 -5.08 -41.54 -19.03
N LEU A 145 -5.74 -41.01 -20.07
CA LEU A 145 -6.94 -41.63 -20.64
C LEU A 145 -6.63 -43.03 -21.21
N GLN A 146 -5.49 -43.19 -21.87
CA GLN A 146 -5.06 -44.47 -22.44
C GLN A 146 -4.71 -45.47 -21.33
N GLU A 147 -4.05 -45.03 -20.28
CA GLU A 147 -3.74 -45.82 -19.09
C GLU A 147 -5.02 -46.29 -18.39
N GLU A 148 -6.01 -45.40 -18.20
CA GLU A 148 -7.31 -45.75 -17.61
C GLU A 148 -8.05 -46.82 -18.45
N ARG A 149 -8.02 -46.69 -19.78
CA ARG A 149 -8.59 -47.69 -20.70
C ARG A 149 -7.91 -49.05 -20.56
N LEU A 150 -6.57 -49.07 -20.51
CA LEU A 150 -5.77 -50.27 -20.31
C LEU A 150 -6.05 -50.93 -18.95
N GLN A 151 -6.12 -50.13 -17.88
CA GLN A 151 -6.48 -50.60 -16.54
C GLN A 151 -7.89 -51.18 -16.52
N ARG A 152 -8.88 -50.52 -17.13
CA ARG A 152 -10.26 -51.02 -17.22
C ARG A 152 -10.35 -52.32 -18.02
N ALA A 153 -9.59 -52.46 -19.10
CA ALA A 153 -9.53 -53.70 -19.88
C ALA A 153 -8.88 -54.84 -19.09
N ARG A 154 -7.76 -54.57 -18.39
CA ARG A 154 -7.12 -55.54 -17.48
C ARG A 154 -8.08 -56.00 -16.38
N ALA A 155 -8.77 -55.07 -15.73
CA ALA A 155 -9.75 -55.39 -14.69
C ALA A 155 -10.89 -56.29 -15.20
N ARG A 156 -11.40 -56.04 -16.42
CA ARG A 156 -12.40 -56.92 -17.06
C ARG A 156 -11.85 -58.31 -17.36
N ALA A 157 -10.60 -58.42 -17.81
CA ALA A 157 -9.96 -59.70 -18.10
C ALA A 157 -9.69 -60.53 -16.83
N GLN A 158 -9.31 -59.87 -15.73
CA GLN A 158 -9.09 -60.50 -14.42
C GLN A 158 -10.39 -60.80 -13.65
N ALA A 159 -11.49 -60.14 -13.99
CA ALA A 159 -12.77 -60.35 -13.33
C ALA A 159 -13.22 -61.82 -13.49
N LYS A 160 -13.54 -62.45 -12.37
CA LYS A 160 -13.98 -63.85 -12.34
C LYS A 160 -15.22 -64.03 -13.21
N ILE A 161 -15.10 -64.83 -14.27
CA ILE A 161 -16.21 -65.14 -15.17
C ILE A 161 -17.30 -65.88 -14.38
N LYS A 162 -18.41 -65.20 -14.12
CA LYS A 162 -19.60 -65.84 -13.53
C LYS A 162 -20.28 -66.69 -14.59
N LYS A 163 -19.99 -68.00 -14.58
CA LYS A 163 -20.68 -68.98 -15.43
C LYS A 163 -22.17 -68.97 -15.11
N LYS A 164 -22.99 -68.48 -16.04
CA LYS A 164 -24.45 -68.57 -15.91
C LYS A 164 -24.87 -70.00 -16.21
N ARG A 165 -25.67 -70.60 -15.34
CA ARG A 165 -26.31 -71.89 -15.60
C ARG A 165 -27.58 -71.64 -16.42
N GLY A 166 -27.72 -72.33 -17.55
CA GLY A 166 -28.91 -72.32 -18.39
C GLY A 166 -29.05 -71.11 -19.33
N ARG A 167 -30.07 -71.16 -20.18
CA ARG A 167 -30.41 -70.12 -21.17
C ARG A 167 -31.13 -68.96 -20.46
N LYS A 168 -30.72 -67.71 -20.73
CA LYS A 168 -31.41 -66.53 -20.17
C LYS A 168 -32.81 -66.44 -20.78
N LEU A 169 -33.84 -66.37 -19.96
CA LEU A 169 -35.21 -66.06 -20.42
C LEU A 169 -35.20 -64.68 -21.09
N LEU A 170 -35.56 -64.62 -22.37
CA LEU A 170 -35.82 -63.36 -23.06
C LEU A 170 -37.28 -62.98 -22.84
N CYS A 171 -37.53 -61.78 -22.33
CA CYS A 171 -38.87 -61.21 -22.34
C CYS A 171 -39.26 -60.94 -23.79
N ARG A 172 -40.45 -61.38 -24.18
CA ARG A 172 -41.03 -61.09 -25.50
C ARG A 172 -41.63 -59.67 -25.47
N SER A 173 -41.86 -59.08 -26.65
CA SER A 173 -42.61 -57.84 -26.75
C SER A 173 -43.94 -57.97 -26.02
N HIS A 174 -44.24 -57.01 -25.15
CA HIS A 174 -45.55 -56.93 -24.52
C HIS A 174 -46.58 -56.56 -25.61
N PRO A 175 -47.76 -57.21 -25.64
CA PRO A 175 -48.80 -56.87 -26.58
C PRO A 175 -49.19 -55.38 -26.45
N PRO A 176 -49.60 -54.72 -27.55
CA PRO A 176 -49.95 -53.31 -27.53
C PRO A 176 -51.08 -53.07 -26.53
N VAL A 177 -50.82 -52.18 -25.57
CA VAL A 177 -51.81 -51.77 -24.58
C VAL A 177 -52.92 -50.99 -25.30
N ILE A 178 -54.15 -51.49 -25.25
CA ILE A 178 -55.33 -50.78 -25.75
C ILE A 178 -55.53 -49.58 -24.84
N LYS A 179 -55.16 -48.39 -25.32
CA LYS A 179 -55.45 -47.14 -24.61
C LYS A 179 -56.95 -46.87 -24.74
N VAL A 180 -57.70 -47.02 -23.65
CA VAL A 180 -59.03 -46.43 -23.54
C VAL A 180 -58.83 -44.90 -23.55
N LYS A 181 -59.52 -44.20 -24.45
CA LYS A 181 -59.53 -42.73 -24.46
C LYS A 181 -60.20 -42.26 -23.17
N GLU A 182 -59.40 -41.84 -22.19
CA GLU A 182 -59.91 -40.99 -21.12
C GLU A 182 -60.27 -39.64 -21.76
N VAL A 183 -61.54 -39.25 -21.61
CA VAL A 183 -62.02 -37.93 -22.00
C VAL A 183 -61.34 -36.95 -21.05
N HIS A 184 -60.36 -36.23 -21.58
CA HIS A 184 -59.71 -35.14 -20.85
C HIS A 184 -60.71 -33.99 -20.78
N GLU A 185 -61.30 -33.75 -19.61
CA GLU A 185 -61.99 -32.49 -19.34
C GLU A 185 -60.97 -31.36 -19.52
N GLN A 186 -61.10 -30.61 -20.61
CA GLN A 186 -60.37 -29.38 -20.80
C GLN A 186 -60.85 -28.40 -19.74
N THR A 187 -60.08 -28.25 -18.66
CA THR A 187 -60.16 -27.06 -17.81
C THR A 187 -59.86 -25.86 -18.69
N LEU A 188 -60.91 -25.17 -19.13
CA LEU A 188 -60.82 -23.86 -19.77
C LEU A 188 -60.17 -22.92 -18.76
N MET A 189 -58.90 -22.58 -19.00
CA MET A 189 -58.21 -21.53 -18.28
C MET A 189 -58.87 -20.20 -18.64
N ASP A 190 -59.22 -19.44 -17.61
CA ASP A 190 -59.86 -18.14 -17.74
C ASP A 190 -58.92 -17.16 -18.47
N LYS A 191 -59.38 -16.55 -19.56
CA LYS A 191 -58.53 -15.73 -20.46
C LYS A 191 -57.83 -14.60 -19.72
N ASP A 192 -58.47 -14.06 -18.69
CA ASP A 192 -57.92 -12.99 -17.85
C ASP A 192 -56.64 -13.40 -17.10
N LYS A 193 -56.47 -14.69 -16.79
CA LYS A 193 -55.26 -15.23 -16.16
C LYS A 193 -54.10 -15.39 -17.15
N GLU A 194 -54.42 -15.66 -18.42
CA GLU A 194 -53.44 -15.78 -19.48
C GLU A 194 -52.86 -14.40 -19.85
N GLU A 195 -53.70 -13.37 -19.89
CA GLU A 195 -53.28 -11.98 -20.15
C GLU A 195 -52.44 -11.41 -19.01
N MET A 196 -52.76 -11.73 -17.75
CA MET A 196 -51.99 -11.26 -16.59
C MET A 196 -50.58 -11.86 -16.54
N LEU A 197 -50.40 -13.11 -16.98
CA LEU A 197 -49.08 -13.74 -17.07
C LEU A 197 -48.23 -13.15 -18.21
N PHE A 198 -48.86 -12.69 -19.29
CA PHE A 198 -48.15 -12.08 -20.41
C PHE A 198 -47.62 -10.68 -20.10
N PHE A 199 -48.31 -9.91 -19.24
CA PHE A 199 -47.96 -8.50 -18.97
C PHE A 199 -46.95 -8.29 -17.83
N PHE A 200 -46.79 -9.24 -16.91
CA PHE A 200 -45.95 -9.09 -15.71
C PHE A 200 -44.72 -9.99 -15.66
N THR A 201 -44.30 -10.55 -16.80
CA THR A 201 -43.02 -11.26 -16.95
C THR A 201 -42.09 -10.47 -17.86
#